data_AF-R9UNJ5-F1
#
_entry.id   AF-R9UNJ5-F1
#
_cell.length_a   1.000
_cell.length_b   1.000
_cell.length_c   1.000
_cell.angle_alpha   90.00
_cell.angle_beta   90.00
_cell.angle_gamma   90.00
#
_symmetry.space_group_name_H-M   'P 1'
#
loop_
_entity.id
_entity.type
_entity.pdbx_description
1 polymer ?
#
loop_
_entity_poly.entity_id
_entity_poly.type
_entity_poly.pdbx_seq_one_letter_code
_entity_poly.pdbx_strand_id
1 'polypeptide(L)' 'YVGNSTLDHVIYGTGCVTAKRKDDQLSIAQCLGYSCDIMAGLVFLHSHLIVHLDLKPANIFITEHNVCKIGD' A
#
# COMPACT_ATOMS: atom_id res chain seq x y z
N TYR A 1 -4.13 -7.50 12.78
CA TYR A 1 -4.33 -6.05 12.66
C TYR A 1 -4.09 -5.69 11.20
N VAL A 2 -5.18 -5.46 10.46
CA VAL A 2 -5.15 -4.97 9.07
C VAL A 2 -4.93 -3.46 9.13
N GLY A 3 -4.18 -2.89 8.21
CA GLY A 3 -3.69 -1.50 8.27
C GLY A 3 -4.78 -0.43 8.40
N ASN A 4 -4.42 0.77 8.90
CA ASN A 4 -5.35 1.87 9.13
C ASN A 4 -5.79 2.59 7.84
N SER A 5 -5.20 2.24 6.70
CA SER A 5 -5.51 2.83 5.39
C SER A 5 -5.12 1.86 4.27
N THR A 6 -5.63 2.11 3.05
CA THR A 6 -5.21 1.38 1.84
C THR A 6 -4.34 2.27 0.96
N LEU A 7 -3.57 1.66 0.06
CA LEU A 7 -2.74 2.38 -0.90
C LEU A 7 -3.60 3.28 -1.82
N ASP A 8 -4.85 2.88 -2.08
CA ASP A 8 -5.84 3.70 -2.79
C ASP A 8 -6.08 5.06 -2.13
N HIS A 9 -6.28 5.08 -0.80
CA HIS A 9 -6.43 6.33 -0.05
C HIS A 9 -5.17 7.20 -0.09
N VAL A 10 -3.99 6.58 -0.14
CA VAL A 10 -2.71 7.31 -0.17
C VAL A 10 -2.41 7.89 -1.56
N ILE A 11 -2.86 7.22 -2.63
CA ILE A 11 -2.65 7.67 -4.01
C ILE A 11 -3.75 8.66 -4.46
N TYR A 12 -5.00 8.43 -4.05
CA TYR A 12 -6.18 9.14 -4.57
C TYR A 12 -6.97 9.91 -3.50
N GLY A 13 -6.84 9.54 -2.22
CA GLY A 13 -7.62 10.07 -1.11
C GLY A 13 -7.06 11.37 -0.52
N THR A 14 -7.02 12.44 -1.30
CA THR A 14 -6.75 13.81 -0.80
C THR A 14 -7.95 14.72 -1.05
N GLY A 15 -9.01 14.54 -0.27
CA GLY A 15 -10.26 15.28 -0.45
C GLY A 15 -11.11 15.46 0.82
N CYS A 16 -10.54 15.69 2.00
CA CYS A 16 -11.31 16.08 3.20
C CYS A 16 -10.41 16.56 4.38
N VAL A 17 -10.23 17.88 4.46
CA VAL A 17 -10.09 18.75 5.66
C VAL A 17 -9.23 18.27 6.84
N THR A 18 -7.98 18.71 6.92
CA THR A 18 -7.46 19.66 7.93
C THR A 18 -6.06 20.09 7.50
N ALA A 19 -5.72 21.37 7.67
CA ALA A 19 -4.48 21.96 7.18
C ALA A 19 -3.22 21.19 7.62
N LYS A 20 -2.35 20.76 6.67
CA LYS A 20 -0.88 20.98 6.69
C LYS A 20 -0.06 20.13 5.67
N ARG A 21 0.75 20.87 4.89
CA ARG A 21 2.11 20.59 4.34
C ARG A 21 2.22 19.91 2.96
N LYS A 22 3.29 20.32 2.27
CA LYS A 22 3.74 20.01 0.89
C LYS A 22 4.17 18.54 0.68
N ASP A 23 3.86 17.67 1.65
CA ASP A 23 4.23 16.25 1.77
C ASP A 23 3.05 15.31 1.45
N ASP A 24 1.95 15.83 0.90
CA ASP A 24 0.75 15.06 0.51
C ASP A 24 0.97 14.13 -0.71
N GLN A 25 2.20 13.99 -1.21
CA GLN A 25 2.56 13.07 -2.28
C GLN A 25 3.56 12.05 -1.78
N LEU A 26 3.36 10.79 -2.18
CA LEU A 26 4.32 9.72 -1.93
C LEU A 26 5.72 10.13 -2.40
N SER A 27 6.66 10.19 -1.46
CA SER A 27 8.07 10.37 -1.81
C SER A 27 8.54 9.17 -2.64
N ILE A 28 9.57 9.38 -3.46
CA ILE A 28 10.21 8.29 -4.23
C ILE A 28 10.65 7.16 -3.29
N ALA A 29 11.16 7.50 -2.10
CA ALA A 29 11.56 6.52 -1.09
C ALA A 29 10.38 5.67 -0.61
N GLN A 30 9.22 6.28 -0.37
CA GLN A 30 8.00 5.53 0.01
C GLN A 30 7.50 4.66 -1.15
N CYS A 31 7.49 5.18 -2.38
CA CYS A 31 7.09 4.42 -3.55
C CYS A 31 7.97 3.16 -3.74
N LEU A 32 9.29 3.30 -3.59
CA LEU A 32 10.24 2.19 -3.63
C LEU A 32 10.01 1.22 -2.47
N GLY A 33 9.82 1.72 -1.25
CA GLY A 33 9.54 0.88 -0.07
C GLY A 33 8.28 0.04 -0.24
N TYR A 34 7.18 0.68 -0.66
CA TYR A 34 5.91 -0.01 -0.92
C TYR A 34 6.02 -1.01 -2.06
N SER A 35 6.75 -0.66 -3.12
CA SER A 35 7.00 -1.59 -4.23
C SER A 35 7.74 -2.83 -3.74
N CYS A 36 8.78 -2.66 -2.90
CA CYS A 36 9.52 -3.79 -2.31
C CYS A 36 8.62 -4.69 -1.46
N ASP A 37 7.79 -4.11 -0.60
CA ASP A 37 6.86 -4.84 0.27
C ASP A 37 5.83 -5.65 -0.55
N ILE A 38 5.23 -5.02 -1.57
CA ILE A 38 4.28 -5.68 -2.47
C ILE A 38 4.97 -6.83 -3.22
N MET A 39 6.17 -6.61 -3.75
CA MET A 39 6.92 -7.66 -4.45
C MET A 39 7.28 -8.82 -3.51
N ALA A 40 7.67 -8.55 -2.27
CA ALA A 40 7.92 -9.59 -1.27
C ALA A 40 6.67 -10.43 -0.97
N GLY A 41 5.51 -9.77 -0.85
CA GLY A 41 4.21 -10.44 -0.68
C GLY A 41 3.84 -11.31 -1.89
N LEU A 42 4.05 -10.81 -3.12
CA LEU A 42 3.79 -11.57 -4.34
C LEU A 42 4.72 -12.78 -4.48
N VAL A 43 6.01 -12.62 -4.18
CA VAL A 43 6.98 -13.74 -4.16
C VAL A 43 6.51 -14.82 -3.18
N PHE A 44 6.01 -14.43 -2.00
CA PHE A 44 5.43 -15.36 -1.04
C PHE A 44 4.18 -16.09 -1.57
N LEU A 45 3.23 -15.38 -2.20
CA LEU A 45 2.04 -16.02 -2.78
C LEU A 45 2.41 -17.00 -3.91
N HIS A 46 3.29 -16.56 -4.81
CA HIS A 46 3.71 -17.36 -5.96
C HIS A 46 4.52 -18.60 -5.56
N SER A 47 5.29 -18.55 -4.46
CA SER A 47 5.98 -19.74 -3.94
C SER A 47 5.01 -20.80 -3.41
N HIS A 48 3.76 -20.43 -3.13
CA HIS A 48 2.66 -21.31 -2.73
C HIS A 48 1.67 -21.58 -3.88
N LEU A 49 2.02 -21.23 -5.13
CA LEU A 49 1.18 -21.39 -6.32
C LEU A 49 -0.17 -20.64 -6.24
N ILE A 50 -0.22 -19.55 -5.47
CA ILE A 50 -1.39 -18.70 -5.34
C ILE A 50 -1.23 -17.49 -6.26
N VAL A 51 -2.19 -17.27 -7.15
CA VAL A 51 -2.30 -16.05 -7.96
C VAL A 51 -3.35 -15.14 -7.33
N HIS A 52 -2.98 -13.90 -7.02
CA HIS A 52 -3.86 -12.96 -6.32
C HIS A 52 -5.10 -12.53 -7.14
N LEU A 53 -4.94 -12.37 -8.46
CA LEU A 53 -5.98 -12.00 -9.45
C LEU A 53 -6.65 -10.62 -9.28
N ASP A 54 -6.69 -10.02 -8.09
CA ASP A 54 -7.28 -8.69 -7.86
C ASP A 54 -6.27 -7.67 -7.30
N LEU A 55 -5.06 -7.66 -7.85
CA LEU A 55 -4.02 -6.74 -7.39
C LEU A 55 -4.34 -5.29 -7.83
N LYS A 56 -4.80 -4.47 -6.89
CA LYS A 56 -5.09 -3.04 -7.07
C LYS A 56 -4.80 -2.25 -5.79
N PRO A 57 -4.65 -0.91 -5.85
CA PRO A 57 -4.34 -0.10 -4.67
C PRO A 57 -5.34 -0.27 -3.51
N ALA A 58 -6.60 -0.58 -3.79
CA ALA A 58 -7.62 -0.81 -2.77
C ALA A 58 -7.38 -2.08 -1.93
N ASN A 59 -6.64 -3.05 -2.48
CA ASN A 59 -6.35 -4.34 -1.86
C ASN A 59 -4.94 -4.36 -1.23
N ILE A 60 -4.23 -3.24 -1.25
CA ILE A 60 -2.95 -3.08 -0.54
C ILE A 60 -3.19 -2.28 0.74
N PHE A 61 -2.99 -2.93 1.88
CA PHE A 61 -3.14 -2.33 3.20
C PHE A 61 -1.83 -1.73 3.68
N ILE A 62 -1.89 -0.54 4.27
CA ILE A 62 -0.73 0.15 4.86
C ILE A 62 -0.87 0.13 6.38
N THR A 63 0.08 -0.53 7.05
CA THR A 63 0.11 -0.62 8.51
C THR A 63 0.56 0.69 9.16
N GLU A 64 0.36 0.82 10.47
CA GLU A 64 0.83 1.98 11.26
C GLU A 64 2.35 2.20 11.19
N HIS A 65 3.11 1.13 10.87
CA HIS A 65 4.56 1.17 10.69
C HIS A 65 4.97 1.48 9.25
N ASN A 66 4.04 1.94 8.40
CA ASN A 66 4.27 2.27 7.00
C ASN A 66 4.74 1.10 6.14
N VAL A 67 4.33 -0.13 6.49
CA VAL A 67 4.60 -1.37 5.75
C VAL A 67 3.37 -1.76 4.94
N CYS A 68 3.56 -2.11 3.66
CA CYS A 68 2.48 -2.60 2.79
C CYS A 68 2.23 -4.10 2.98
N LYS A 69 0.96 -4.48 2.93
CA LYS A 69 0.51 -5.87 2.97
C LYS A 69 -0.54 -6.10 1.90
N ILE A 70 -0.36 -7.19 1.17
CA ILE A 70 -1.36 -7.67 0.22
C ILE A 70 -2.54 -8.25 1.01
N GLY A 71 -3.75 -7.84 0.67
CA GLY A 71 -4.99 -8.51 1.09
C GLY A 71 -5.96 -8.59 -0.08
N ASP A 72 -7.13 -9.19 0.15
CA ASP A 72 -8.15 -9.59 -0.85
C ASP A 72 -7.64 -9.93 -2.26
#